data_AF-A0A537WRM6-F1
#
_entry.id   AF-A0A537WRM6-F1
#
_cell.length_a   1.000
_cell.length_b   1.000
_cell.length_c   1.000
_cell.angle_alpha   90.00
_cell.angle_beta   90.00
_cell.angle_gamma   90.00
#
_symmetry.space_group_name_H-M   'P 1'
#
loop_
_entity.id
_entity.type
_entity.pdbx_description
1 polymer ?
#
loop_
_entity_poly.entity_id
_entity_poly.type
_entity_poly.pdbx_seq_one_letter_code
_entity_poly.pdbx_strand_id
1 'polypeptide(L)'
;MRLVLVRHAEAAPGSPDELRTLTAEGVEQARRLGERLRAQGIEPDAVLTSPLLRARETGAALGFGAPEAHDALAPGATEEDVRTAAVGRGDTVVVVGHQPDCGRIAAALGDGAEPAFPPAGAVVLDLQE
;
A
#
# COMPACT_ATOMS: atom_id res chain seq x y z
N MET A 1 -4.65 13.01 9.61
CA MET A 1 -4.93 11.64 9.12
C MET A 1 -3.65 10.83 9.09
N ARG A 2 -3.68 9.55 9.49
CA ARG A 2 -2.55 8.63 9.40
C ARG A 2 -2.65 7.79 8.12
N LEU A 3 -1.61 7.83 7.30
CA LEU A 3 -1.50 7.07 6.07
C LEU A 3 -0.45 5.97 6.23
N VAL A 4 -0.83 4.71 6.04
CA VAL A 4 0.10 3.59 5.95
C VAL A 4 0.32 3.26 4.47
N LEU A 5 1.43 3.72 3.93
CA LEU A 5 1.80 3.47 2.53
C LEU A 5 2.57 2.16 2.42
N VAL A 6 2.10 1.25 1.58
CA VAL A 6 2.60 -0.12 1.43
C VAL A 6 2.95 -0.37 -0.03
N ARG A 7 4.13 -0.92 -0.31
CA ARG A 7 4.41 -1.52 -1.63
C ARG A 7 3.80 -2.92 -1.66
N HIS A 8 3.18 -3.30 -2.79
CA HIS A 8 2.74 -4.68 -3.00
C HIS A 8 3.83 -5.71 -2.66
N ALA A 9 3.42 -6.88 -2.18
CA ALA A 9 4.32 -7.98 -1.85
C ALA A 9 4.87 -8.68 -3.11
N GLU A 10 5.73 -9.67 -2.91
CA GLU A 10 6.40 -10.35 -4.02
C GLU A 10 5.39 -10.98 -5.00
N ALA A 11 5.53 -10.65 -6.28
CA ALA A 11 4.65 -11.11 -7.34
C ALA A 11 5.41 -11.96 -8.36
N ALA A 12 4.81 -13.07 -8.76
CA ALA A 12 5.36 -13.97 -9.77
C ALA A 12 5.57 -13.22 -11.11
N PRO A 13 6.53 -13.62 -11.94
CA PRO A 13 6.58 -13.14 -13.32
C PRO A 13 5.31 -13.58 -14.06
N GLY A 14 4.84 -12.78 -15.00
CA GLY A 14 3.62 -13.08 -15.74
C GLY A 14 3.31 -12.04 -16.81
N SER A 15 2.41 -12.41 -17.73
CA SER A 15 1.91 -11.54 -18.79
C SER A 15 0.41 -11.78 -18.97
N PRO A 16 -0.40 -10.73 -19.08
CA PRO A 16 -0.01 -9.31 -19.00
C PRO A 16 0.38 -8.89 -17.56
N ASP A 17 1.14 -7.79 -17.39
CA ASP A 17 1.75 -7.43 -16.10
C ASP A 17 0.71 -7.22 -14.99
N GLU A 18 -0.45 -6.67 -15.35
CA GLU A 18 -1.56 -6.37 -14.45
C GLU A 18 -2.20 -7.61 -13.81
N LEU A 19 -2.05 -8.78 -14.44
CA LEU A 19 -2.58 -10.06 -13.97
C LEU A 19 -1.55 -10.91 -13.21
N ARG A 20 -0.36 -10.36 -12.93
CA ARG A 20 0.62 -11.04 -12.08
C ARG A 20 0.07 -11.19 -10.67
N THR A 21 0.05 -12.43 -10.19
CA THR A 21 -0.34 -12.79 -8.84
C THR A 21 0.84 -12.74 -7.88
N LEU A 22 0.56 -12.68 -6.58
CA LEU A 22 1.54 -12.89 -5.54
C LEU A 22 2.15 -14.30 -5.62
N THR A 23 3.43 -14.41 -5.26
CA THR A 23 4.02 -15.71 -4.94
C THR A 23 3.50 -16.20 -3.60
N ALA A 24 3.69 -17.48 -3.28
CA ALA A 24 3.37 -18.00 -1.94
C ALA A 24 4.13 -17.24 -0.84
N GLU A 25 5.39 -16.89 -1.10
CA GLU A 25 6.19 -16.04 -0.21
C GLU A 25 5.61 -14.62 -0.13
N GLY A 26 5.17 -14.02 -1.23
CA GLY A 26 4.51 -12.71 -1.24
C GLY A 26 3.25 -12.66 -0.40
N VAL A 27 2.43 -13.72 -0.42
CA VAL A 27 1.25 -13.82 0.45
C VAL A 27 1.68 -13.84 1.93
N GLU A 28 2.71 -14.62 2.28
CA GLU A 28 3.22 -14.68 3.65
C GLU A 28 3.88 -13.36 4.10
N GLN A 29 4.60 -12.66 3.20
CA GLN A 29 5.14 -11.33 3.44
C GLN A 29 4.03 -10.33 3.79
N ALA A 30 2.94 -10.30 3.01
CA ALA A 30 1.80 -9.44 3.26
C ALA A 30 1.12 -9.77 4.59
N ARG A 31 0.91 -11.07 4.88
CA ARG A 31 0.33 -11.52 6.16
C ARG A 31 1.15 -11.05 7.36
N ARG A 32 2.47 -11.26 7.32
CA ARG A 32 3.40 -10.81 8.38
C ARG A 32 3.43 -9.30 8.53
N LEU A 33 3.37 -8.56 7.42
CA LEU A 33 3.26 -7.10 7.48
C LEU A 33 1.98 -6.68 8.20
N GLY A 34 0.84 -7.29 7.87
CA GLY A 34 -0.43 -7.04 8.55
C GLY A 34 -0.37 -7.33 10.06
N GLU A 35 0.23 -8.45 10.46
CA GLU A 35 0.43 -8.80 11.88
C GLU A 35 1.29 -7.76 12.60
N ARG A 36 2.40 -7.35 11.98
CA ARG A 36 3.30 -6.31 12.53
C ARG A 36 2.60 -4.97 12.70
N LEU A 37 1.82 -4.54 11.71
CA LEU A 37 1.06 -3.30 11.77
C LEU A 37 0.02 -3.34 12.91
N ARG A 38 -0.70 -4.45 13.08
CA ARG A 38 -1.61 -4.63 14.24
C ARG A 38 -0.88 -4.56 15.58
N ALA A 39 0.28 -5.22 15.68
CA ALA A 39 1.09 -5.17 16.90
C ALA A 39 1.60 -3.76 17.23
N GLN A 40 1.67 -2.87 16.22
CA GLN A 40 1.98 -1.45 16.39
C GLN A 40 0.74 -0.58 16.71
N GLY A 41 -0.44 -1.19 16.84
CA GLY A 41 -1.70 -0.48 17.11
C GLY A 41 -2.33 0.16 15.87
N ILE A 42 -1.94 -0.26 14.66
CA ILE A 42 -2.61 0.18 13.43
C ILE A 42 -3.91 -0.60 13.26
N GLU A 43 -5.01 0.16 13.29
CA GLU A 43 -6.38 -0.29 13.03
C GLU A 43 -6.95 0.63 11.94
N PRO A 44 -6.83 0.26 10.66
CA PRO A 44 -7.24 1.14 9.57
C PRO A 44 -8.75 1.13 9.35
N ASP A 45 -9.31 2.29 9.08
CA ASP A 45 -10.70 2.50 8.69
C ASP A 45 -10.96 2.05 7.24
N ALA A 46 -9.93 2.13 6.40
CA ALA A 46 -9.98 1.72 5.00
C ALA A 46 -8.66 1.13 4.51
N VAL A 47 -8.77 0.18 3.58
CA VAL A 47 -7.64 -0.38 2.81
C VAL A 47 -7.90 -0.09 1.34
N LEU A 48 -7.09 0.80 0.76
CA LEU A 48 -7.14 1.16 -0.65
C LEU A 48 -5.98 0.50 -1.38
N THR A 49 -6.21 0.05 -2.61
CA THR A 49 -5.16 -0.58 -3.42
C THR A 49 -5.16 -0.07 -4.84
N SER A 50 -4.00 -0.14 -5.48
CA SER A 50 -3.91 -0.18 -6.94
C SER A 50 -4.86 -1.23 -7.54
N PRO A 51 -5.39 -1.04 -8.77
CA PRO A 51 -6.26 -2.04 -9.40
C PRO A 51 -5.52 -3.31 -9.83
N LEU A 52 -4.18 -3.28 -9.92
CA LEU A 52 -3.38 -4.42 -10.34
C LEU A 52 -3.47 -5.57 -9.34
N LEU A 53 -3.52 -6.81 -9.84
CA LEU A 53 -3.88 -8.00 -9.06
C LEU A 53 -2.97 -8.19 -7.83
N ARG A 54 -1.66 -8.12 -8.01
CA ARG A 54 -0.68 -8.19 -6.90
C ARG A 54 -0.92 -7.21 -5.75
N ALA A 55 -1.40 -5.99 -6.04
CA ALA A 55 -1.67 -5.00 -5.00
C ALA A 55 -2.96 -5.32 -4.25
N ARG A 56 -4.01 -5.75 -4.98
CA ARG A 56 -5.28 -6.21 -4.40
C ARG A 56 -5.08 -7.43 -3.51
N GLU A 57 -4.33 -8.41 -3.98
CA GLU A 57 -3.98 -9.61 -3.21
C GLU A 57 -3.14 -9.27 -1.97
N THR A 58 -2.21 -8.32 -2.09
CA THR A 58 -1.45 -7.81 -0.92
C THR A 58 -2.40 -7.19 0.10
N GLY A 59 -3.28 -6.27 -0.33
CA GLY A 59 -4.23 -5.60 0.55
C GLY A 59 -5.16 -6.58 1.28
N ALA A 60 -5.64 -7.61 0.58
CA ALA A 60 -6.45 -8.67 1.19
C ALA A 60 -5.63 -9.49 2.21
N ALA A 61 -4.38 -9.84 1.87
CA ALA A 61 -3.51 -10.65 2.73
C ALA A 61 -3.03 -9.91 4.00
N LEU A 62 -3.06 -8.58 4.04
CA LEU A 62 -2.83 -7.82 5.28
C LEU A 62 -3.87 -8.18 6.37
N GLY A 63 -5.07 -8.61 5.96
CA GLY A 63 -6.15 -9.08 6.82
C GLY A 63 -6.96 -7.98 7.53
N PHE A 64 -6.84 -6.72 7.09
CA PHE A 64 -7.53 -5.59 7.72
C PHE A 64 -8.98 -5.42 7.24
N GLY A 65 -9.45 -6.30 6.35
CA GLY A 65 -10.77 -6.21 5.71
C GLY A 65 -10.65 -6.40 4.20
N ALA A 66 -11.77 -6.20 3.50
CA ALA A 66 -11.78 -6.24 2.05
C ALA A 66 -11.15 -4.96 1.47
N PRO A 67 -10.11 -5.07 0.62
CA PRO A 67 -9.52 -3.90 -0.02
C PRO A 67 -10.44 -3.29 -1.08
N GLU A 68 -10.45 -1.97 -1.18
CA GLU A 68 -11.08 -1.20 -2.25
C GLU A 68 -10.04 -0.86 -3.33
N ALA A 69 -10.29 -1.28 -4.57
CA ALA A 69 -9.43 -0.92 -5.69
C ALA A 69 -9.72 0.51 -6.16
N HIS A 70 -8.68 1.30 -6.40
CA HIS A 70 -8.79 2.69 -6.83
C HIS A 70 -7.81 2.98 -7.98
N ASP A 71 -8.34 3.40 -9.13
CA ASP A 71 -7.55 3.54 -10.37
C ASP A 71 -6.42 4.55 -10.26
N ALA A 72 -6.60 5.63 -9.49
CA ALA A 72 -5.55 6.62 -9.21
C ALA A 72 -4.31 6.04 -8.50
N LEU A 73 -4.41 4.83 -7.94
CA LEU A 73 -3.29 4.13 -7.30
C LEU A 73 -2.57 3.16 -8.25
N ALA A 74 -2.86 3.20 -9.55
CA ALA A 74 -2.09 2.49 -10.58
C ALA A 74 -0.61 2.94 -10.62
N PRO A 75 0.31 2.15 -11.22
CA PRO A 75 1.68 2.60 -11.43
C PRO A 75 1.74 3.98 -12.10
N GLY A 76 2.55 4.88 -11.55
CA GLY A 76 2.60 6.31 -11.92
C GLY A 76 1.82 7.23 -10.97
N ALA A 77 1.23 6.71 -9.89
CA ALA A 77 0.53 7.50 -8.88
C ALA A 77 1.44 8.55 -8.22
N THR A 78 0.85 9.70 -7.92
CA THR A 78 1.49 10.82 -7.21
C THR A 78 1.05 10.89 -5.75
N GLU A 79 1.69 11.78 -4.98
CA GLU A 79 1.30 12.09 -3.61
C GLU A 79 -0.10 12.72 -3.53
N GLU A 80 -0.50 13.49 -4.55
CA GLU A 80 -1.83 14.08 -4.65
C GLU A 80 -2.90 13.03 -4.91
N ASP A 81 -2.62 12.04 -5.77
CA ASP A 81 -3.51 10.90 -6.03
C ASP A 81 -3.77 10.10 -4.74
N VAL A 82 -2.70 9.80 -4.00
CA VAL A 82 -2.80 9.08 -2.72
C VAL A 82 -3.57 9.88 -1.68
N ARG A 83 -3.28 11.18 -1.54
CA ARG A 83 -4.00 12.06 -0.61
C ARG A 83 -5.48 12.10 -0.95
N THR A 84 -5.81 12.34 -2.22
CA THR A 84 -7.20 12.46 -2.69
C THR A 84 -7.97 11.16 -2.49
N ALA A 85 -7.35 10.01 -2.77
CA ALA A 85 -7.99 8.71 -2.54
C ALA A 85 -8.27 8.44 -1.05
N ALA A 86 -7.40 8.89 -0.15
CA ALA A 86 -7.48 8.64 1.29
C ALA A 86 -8.39 9.63 2.04
N VAL A 87 -8.57 10.86 1.54
CA VAL A 87 -9.42 11.87 2.20
C VAL A 87 -10.85 11.36 2.40
N GLY A 88 -11.39 11.58 3.61
CA GLY A 88 -12.75 11.18 3.97
C GLY A 88 -12.94 9.69 4.22
N ARG A 89 -11.86 8.89 4.24
CA ARG A 89 -11.90 7.44 4.47
C ARG A 89 -11.66 7.04 5.94
N GLY A 90 -11.49 8.00 6.84
CA GLY A 90 -11.28 7.77 8.27
C GLY A 90 -9.99 8.41 8.79
N ASP A 91 -9.63 8.06 10.02
CA ASP A 91 -8.45 8.59 10.70
C ASP A 91 -7.17 7.84 10.28
N THR A 92 -7.27 6.55 9.99
CA THR A 92 -6.15 5.70 9.55
C THR A 92 -6.49 4.97 8.25
N VAL A 93 -5.70 5.18 7.20
CA VAL A 93 -5.91 4.58 5.88
C VAL A 93 -4.66 3.82 5.45
N VAL A 94 -4.83 2.57 5.01
CA VAL A 94 -3.78 1.79 4.34
C VAL A 94 -3.90 1.99 2.83
N VAL A 95 -2.79 2.27 2.16
CA VAL A 95 -2.70 2.39 0.70
C VAL A 95 -1.65 1.44 0.16
N VAL A 96 -2.03 0.54 -0.74
CA VAL A 96 -1.13 -0.43 -1.39
C VAL A 96 -0.84 -0.03 -2.84
N GLY A 97 0.42 0.29 -3.12
CA GLY A 97 0.89 0.76 -4.43
C GLY A 97 2.14 0.04 -4.95
N HIS A 98 2.92 0.73 -5.78
CA HIS A 98 4.04 0.18 -6.55
C HIS A 98 5.34 0.97 -6.35
N GLN A 99 6.45 0.36 -6.74
CA GLN A 99 7.70 1.08 -6.93
C GLN A 99 7.81 1.57 -8.38
N PRO A 100 8.44 2.74 -8.62
CA PRO A 100 9.13 3.60 -7.66
C PRO A 100 8.22 4.54 -6.85
N ASP A 101 6.93 4.58 -7.16
CA ASP A 101 5.98 5.58 -6.66
C ASP A 101 5.94 5.67 -5.13
N CYS A 102 5.91 4.54 -4.41
CA CYS A 102 5.84 4.59 -2.94
C CYS A 102 7.04 5.33 -2.31
N GLY A 103 8.24 5.23 -2.90
CA GLY A 103 9.43 5.91 -2.37
C GLY A 103 9.30 7.43 -2.52
N ARG A 104 8.89 7.86 -3.72
CA ARG A 104 8.67 9.28 -4.06
C ARG A 104 7.53 9.89 -3.25
N ILE A 105 6.41 9.18 -3.13
CA ILE A 105 5.25 9.61 -2.34
C ILE A 105 5.63 9.73 -0.86
N ALA A 106 6.37 8.75 -0.31
CA ALA A 106 6.83 8.82 1.07
C ALA A 106 7.76 10.02 1.31
N ALA A 107 8.65 10.33 0.37
CA ALA A 107 9.49 11.52 0.45
C ALA A 107 8.66 12.82 0.40
N ALA A 108 7.73 12.92 -0.55
CA ALA A 108 6.91 14.11 -0.76
C ALA A 108 5.97 14.41 0.41
N LEU A 109 5.43 13.37 1.05
CA LEU A 109 4.51 13.50 2.19
C LEU A 109 5.22 13.46 3.56
N GLY A 110 6.49 13.09 3.59
CA GLY A 110 7.29 12.90 4.80
C GLY A 110 8.36 13.98 4.98
N ASP A 111 9.58 13.55 5.27
CA ASP A 111 10.73 14.41 5.58
C ASP A 111 11.61 14.73 4.36
N GLY A 112 11.17 14.34 3.15
CA GLY A 112 11.92 14.51 1.91
C GLY A 112 12.91 13.40 1.57
N ALA A 113 13.11 12.39 2.44
CA ALA A 113 13.94 11.23 2.13
C ALA A 113 13.11 10.14 1.42
N GLU A 114 13.66 9.52 0.37
CA GLU A 114 13.06 8.34 -0.26
C GLU A 114 13.46 7.06 0.51
N PRO A 115 12.57 6.45 1.31
CA PRO A 115 12.89 5.22 2.01
C PRO A 115 12.89 4.03 1.04
N ALA A 116 13.62 2.98 1.41
CA ALA A 116 13.57 1.72 0.67
C ALA A 116 12.22 1.01 0.89
N PHE A 117 11.59 0.61 -0.21
CA PHE A 117 10.41 -0.27 -0.20
C PHE A 117 10.77 -1.62 -0.82
N PRO A 118 11.28 -2.60 -0.05
CA PRO A 118 11.24 -3.99 -0.49
C PRO A 118 9.77 -4.43 -0.70
N PRO A 119 9.51 -5.57 -1.36
CA PRO A 119 8.17 -6.15 -1.37
C PRO A 119 7.58 -6.24 0.04
N ALA A 120 6.32 -5.84 0.20
CA ALA A 120 5.67 -5.68 1.52
C ALA A 120 6.41 -4.72 2.48
N GLY A 121 7.17 -3.77 1.94
CA GLY A 121 7.68 -2.62 2.67
C GLY A 121 6.56 -1.62 2.95
N ALA A 122 6.59 -0.99 4.12
CA ALA A 122 5.60 -0.02 4.52
C ALA A 122 6.21 1.12 5.34
N VAL A 123 5.61 2.30 5.25
CA VAL A 123 5.88 3.45 6.12
C VAL A 123 4.56 4.01 6.64
N VAL A 124 4.62 4.65 7.81
CA VAL A 124 3.49 5.36 8.40
C VAL A 124 3.78 6.85 8.32
N LEU A 125 2.84 7.61 7.77
CA LEU A 125 2.94 9.05 7.54
C LEU A 125 1.78 9.73 8.26
N ASP A 126 2.06 10.73 9.08
CA ASP A 126 1.03 11.56 9.70
C ASP A 126 0.82 12.81 8.82
N LEU A 127 -0.30 12.83 8.08
CA LEU A 127 -0.67 13.94 7.22
C LEU A 127 -1.38 15.01 8.04
N GLN A 128 -0.84 16.23 8.00
CA GLN A 128 -1.51 17.44 8.46
C GLN A 128 -2.71 17.71 7.53
N GLU A 129 -3.83 18.18 8.11
CA GLU A 129 -4.99 18.67 7.38
C GLU A 129 -4.66 19.93 6.56
#